data_AF-A0A7V5QAE4-F1
#
_entry.id   AF-A0A7V5QAE4-F1
#
_cell.length_a   1.000
_cell.length_b   1.000
_cell.length_c   1.000
_cell.angle_alpha   90.00
_cell.angle_beta   90.00
_cell.angle_gamma   90.00
#
_symmetry.space_group_name_H-M   'P 1'
#
loop_
_entity.id
_entity.type
_entity.pdbx_description
1 polymer ?
#
loop_
_entity_poly.entity_id
_entity_poly.type
_entity_poly.pdbx_seq_one_letter_code
_entity_poly.pdbx_strand_id
1 'polypeptide(L)'
;MTPRKPAAFRLPPQDREPARQPHGAATKQHKPTASANGDKITITPLPEEDSDTANIAPVPRRGRPERQMRWGLILISALFALLSMGIGLWATQIVSTLLSSHPWLGWTASALLALAALAALILAGREIIALLRQRRIGRIHSEAKAALLEDNPDKARQVQSALTRLYGEREDAAWGLVRIGEHDGDILDAEARLHLVERELMTPLDRQARTLVASTAKRISILTAISPSAIVDIAFVAALNLRLLRSISTLYGGRPGAFGLLRLARMVLTHLVLTGGIALGE
;
A
#
# COMPACT_ATOMS: atom_id res chain seq x y z
N MET A 1 3.21 -20.58 69.51
CA MET A 1 3.45 -20.72 68.06
C MET A 1 4.89 -21.12 67.84
N THR A 2 5.13 -22.36 67.40
CA THR A 2 6.45 -22.89 67.07
C THR A 2 6.36 -23.58 65.70
N PRO A 3 7.29 -23.32 64.76
CA PRO A 3 7.14 -23.67 63.35
C PRO A 3 7.54 -25.12 63.06
N ARG A 4 6.78 -25.81 62.20
CA ARG A 4 7.13 -27.14 61.67
C ARG A 4 8.09 -27.01 60.48
N LYS A 5 9.24 -27.68 60.56
CA LYS A 5 10.18 -27.90 59.44
C LYS A 5 9.71 -29.11 58.59
N PRO A 6 9.89 -29.09 57.25
CA PRO A 6 9.47 -30.16 56.36
C PRO A 6 10.44 -31.35 56.35
N ALA A 7 9.90 -32.55 56.23
CA ALA A 7 10.65 -33.81 56.12
C ALA A 7 10.77 -34.23 54.63
N ALA A 8 12.00 -34.51 54.20
CA ALA A 8 12.31 -35.00 52.85
C ALA A 8 12.29 -36.53 52.81
N PHE A 9 11.62 -37.10 51.81
CA PHE A 9 11.54 -38.53 51.53
C PHE A 9 12.57 -38.91 50.46
N ARG A 10 13.36 -39.97 50.68
CA ARG A 10 14.33 -40.52 49.71
C ARG A 10 13.83 -41.85 49.15
N LEU A 11 13.95 -42.04 47.84
CA LEU A 11 13.74 -43.33 47.15
C LEU A 11 15.10 -43.88 46.65
N PRO A 12 15.40 -45.19 46.81
CA PRO A 12 16.63 -45.84 46.33
C PRO A 12 16.65 -46.11 44.80
N PRO A 13 17.83 -46.46 44.22
CA PRO A 13 18.09 -46.40 42.78
C PRO A 13 17.74 -47.69 42.02
N GLN A 14 17.40 -47.56 40.73
CA GLN A 14 17.43 -48.66 39.77
C GLN A 14 18.19 -48.20 38.51
N ASP A 15 19.40 -48.74 38.35
CA ASP A 15 20.20 -48.62 37.13
C ASP A 15 19.90 -49.80 36.19
N ARG A 16 19.74 -49.48 34.89
CA ARG A 16 20.34 -50.13 33.68
C ARG A 16 19.35 -50.24 32.49
N GLU A 17 19.60 -49.39 31.50
CA GLU A 17 19.38 -49.59 30.05
C GLU A 17 20.37 -50.64 29.47
N PRO A 18 20.42 -50.96 28.14
CA PRO A 18 19.39 -51.01 27.07
C PRO A 18 19.54 -52.26 26.16
N ALA A 19 18.58 -52.58 25.27
CA ALA A 19 18.86 -53.23 23.98
C ALA A 19 17.67 -53.20 23.00
N ARG A 20 17.98 -52.80 21.77
CA ARG A 20 17.14 -52.60 20.58
C ARG A 20 17.15 -53.88 19.72
N GLN A 21 16.05 -54.24 19.04
CA GLN A 21 15.99 -54.61 17.59
C GLN A 21 14.60 -55.16 17.12
N PRO A 22 14.29 -55.12 15.80
CA PRO A 22 12.96 -54.86 15.21
C PRO A 22 12.39 -56.03 14.39
N HIS A 23 11.16 -55.92 13.88
CA HIS A 23 10.57 -56.50 12.64
C HIS A 23 9.09 -56.02 12.59
N GLY A 24 8.41 -55.70 11.48
CA GLY A 24 8.50 -56.11 10.08
C GLY A 24 7.06 -56.32 9.59
N ALA A 25 6.71 -55.77 8.42
CA ALA A 25 5.37 -55.60 7.85
C ALA A 25 4.50 -56.86 7.69
N ALA A 26 3.16 -56.71 7.70
CA ALA A 26 2.25 -57.37 6.74
C ALA A 26 0.77 -56.93 6.90
N THR A 27 0.27 -56.35 5.82
CA THR A 27 -1.12 -56.03 5.46
C THR A 27 -2.05 -57.23 5.52
N LYS A 28 -3.23 -57.11 6.15
CA LYS A 28 -4.40 -57.93 5.79
C LYS A 28 -5.67 -57.08 5.80
N GLN A 29 -6.21 -56.87 4.61
CA GLN A 29 -7.56 -56.39 4.34
C GLN A 29 -8.57 -57.40 4.91
N HIS A 30 -9.57 -56.91 5.65
CA HIS A 30 -10.86 -57.58 5.83
C HIS A 30 -11.95 -56.51 5.73
N LYS A 31 -12.81 -56.63 4.71
CA LYS A 31 -14.10 -55.93 4.62
C LYS A 31 -15.18 -56.97 4.90
N PRO A 32 -16.08 -56.68 5.85
CA PRO A 32 -17.47 -57.00 5.62
C PRO A 32 -18.41 -55.82 5.92
N THR A 33 -19.40 -55.74 5.05
CA THR A 33 -20.64 -54.97 5.04
C THR A 33 -21.34 -54.82 6.39
N ALA A 34 -21.83 -53.62 6.72
CA ALA A 34 -23.24 -53.33 7.01
C ALA A 34 -23.45 -51.91 7.54
N SER A 35 -24.53 -51.31 7.04
CA SER A 35 -25.10 -50.01 7.37
C SER A 35 -25.49 -49.87 8.84
N ALA A 36 -25.13 -48.76 9.47
CA ALA A 36 -25.89 -48.17 10.57
C ALA A 36 -25.59 -46.67 10.65
N ASN A 37 -26.63 -45.90 10.40
CA ASN A 37 -26.70 -44.45 10.39
C ASN A 37 -26.27 -43.87 11.74
N GLY A 38 -25.22 -43.06 11.75
CA GLY A 38 -24.69 -42.37 12.92
C GLY A 38 -24.20 -41.01 12.48
N ASP A 39 -25.01 -40.01 12.78
CA ASP A 39 -24.84 -38.59 12.48
C ASP A 39 -23.42 -38.11 12.82
N LYS A 40 -22.57 -38.04 11.79
CA LYS A 40 -21.25 -37.40 11.85
C LYS A 40 -21.38 -36.11 11.05
N ILE A 41 -21.38 -35.00 11.79
CA ILE A 41 -21.10 -33.67 11.27
C ILE A 41 -19.77 -33.77 10.51
N THR A 42 -19.88 -33.93 9.21
CA THR A 42 -18.74 -33.83 8.31
C THR A 42 -18.47 -32.34 8.22
N ILE A 43 -17.49 -31.87 8.98
CA ILE A 43 -16.79 -30.64 8.61
C ILE A 43 -16.20 -30.96 7.24
N THR A 44 -16.90 -30.55 6.18
CA THR A 44 -16.29 -30.41 4.87
C THR A 44 -15.07 -29.53 5.10
N PRO A 45 -13.84 -30.05 4.92
CA PRO A 45 -12.71 -29.14 4.87
C PRO A 45 -13.07 -28.18 3.74
N LEU A 46 -12.99 -26.86 4.00
CA LEU A 46 -12.80 -25.93 2.89
C LEU A 46 -11.70 -26.56 2.03
N PRO A 47 -11.82 -26.57 0.69
CA PRO A 47 -10.65 -26.79 -0.13
C PRO A 47 -9.56 -25.95 0.49
N GLU A 48 -8.44 -26.57 0.86
CA GLU A 48 -7.23 -25.82 1.10
C GLU A 48 -7.10 -24.98 -0.17
N GLU A 49 -7.47 -23.70 -0.06
CA GLU A 49 -7.00 -22.70 -0.99
C GLU A 49 -5.51 -22.78 -0.75
N ASP A 50 -4.88 -23.66 -1.53
CA ASP A 50 -3.52 -23.47 -1.97
C ASP A 50 -3.45 -21.98 -2.18
N SER A 51 -2.67 -21.36 -1.31
CA SER A 51 -2.16 -20.03 -1.49
C SER A 51 -1.27 -20.05 -2.73
N ASP A 52 -1.85 -20.36 -3.89
CA ASP A 52 -1.67 -19.63 -5.11
C ASP A 52 -1.91 -18.19 -4.73
N THR A 53 -0.86 -17.58 -4.18
CA THR A 53 -0.53 -16.20 -4.42
C THR A 53 -0.94 -15.94 -5.86
N ALA A 54 -2.14 -15.38 -6.05
CA ALA A 54 -2.66 -14.98 -7.34
C ALA A 54 -1.48 -14.34 -8.04
N ASN A 55 -0.96 -15.01 -9.07
CA ASN A 55 0.40 -14.83 -9.54
C ASN A 55 0.59 -13.34 -9.82
N ILE A 56 1.09 -12.59 -8.84
CA ILE A 56 1.36 -11.16 -8.98
C ILE A 56 2.60 -11.21 -9.83
N ALA A 57 2.37 -11.22 -11.15
CA ALA A 57 3.42 -11.20 -12.14
C ALA A 57 4.48 -10.22 -11.62
N PRO A 58 5.74 -10.64 -11.47
CA PRO A 58 6.77 -9.82 -10.86
C PRO A 58 6.68 -8.43 -11.48
N VAL A 59 6.39 -7.42 -10.65
CA VAL A 59 6.38 -6.03 -11.12
C VAL A 59 7.72 -5.86 -11.83
N PRO A 60 7.74 -5.64 -13.16
CA PRO A 60 8.99 -5.68 -13.90
C PRO A 60 9.90 -4.66 -13.23
N ARG A 61 11.02 -5.13 -12.66
CA ARG A 61 12.09 -4.26 -12.19
C ARG A 61 12.52 -3.49 -13.42
N ARG A 62 11.99 -2.28 -13.56
CA ARG A 62 12.32 -1.37 -14.64
C ARG A 62 13.82 -1.16 -14.57
N GLY A 63 14.55 -1.84 -15.45
CA GLY A 63 15.94 -1.50 -15.73
C GLY A 63 16.00 0.00 -15.99
N ARG A 64 16.98 0.67 -15.38
CA ARG A 64 17.19 2.12 -15.51
C ARG A 64 17.07 2.53 -16.98
N PRO A 65 16.12 3.42 -17.37
CA PRO A 65 16.07 3.93 -18.73
C PRO A 65 17.08 5.09 -18.85
N GLU A 66 18.37 4.79 -18.74
CA GLU A 66 19.42 5.80 -18.88
C GLU A 66 19.73 6.02 -20.37
N ARG A 67 18.86 6.78 -21.06
CA ARG A 67 19.17 7.77 -22.14
C ARG A 67 17.99 8.12 -23.05
N GLN A 68 17.05 7.20 -23.31
CA GLN A 68 15.93 7.46 -24.24
C GLN A 68 14.85 8.40 -23.67
N MET A 69 14.77 8.57 -22.35
CA MET A 69 13.72 9.39 -21.72
C MET A 69 13.95 10.91 -21.88
N ARG A 70 15.14 11.35 -22.33
CA ARG A 70 15.49 12.77 -22.44
C ARG A 70 14.82 13.44 -23.64
N TRP A 71 14.76 12.77 -24.80
CA TRP A 71 14.09 13.29 -26.00
C TRP A 71 12.58 13.38 -25.84
N GLY A 72 11.96 12.36 -25.23
CA GLY A 72 10.53 12.40 -24.90
C GLY A 72 10.20 13.54 -23.93
N LEU A 73 11.07 13.80 -22.94
CA LEU A 73 10.88 14.93 -22.02
C LEU A 73 11.00 16.28 -22.73
N ILE A 74 11.95 16.44 -23.65
CA ILE A 74 12.12 17.66 -24.46
C ILE A 74 10.89 17.90 -25.34
N LEU A 75 10.38 16.86 -26.00
CA LEU A 75 9.17 16.97 -26.83
C LEU A 75 7.97 17.38 -25.98
N ILE A 76 7.78 16.73 -24.83
CA ILE A 76 6.67 17.05 -23.91
C ILE A 76 6.82 18.48 -23.36
N SER A 77 8.03 18.90 -22.98
CA SER A 77 8.24 20.27 -22.49
C SER A 77 8.03 21.31 -23.57
N ALA A 78 8.45 21.04 -24.80
CA ALA A 78 8.22 21.92 -25.95
C ALA A 78 6.72 22.02 -26.28
N LEU A 79 6.00 20.89 -26.30
CA LEU A 79 4.56 20.87 -26.53
C LEU A 79 3.79 21.60 -25.43
N PHE A 80 4.20 21.41 -24.17
CA PHE A 80 3.61 22.10 -23.03
C PHE A 80 3.88 23.61 -23.07
N ALA A 81 5.12 24.02 -23.42
CA ALA A 81 5.48 25.42 -23.60
C ALA A 81 4.67 26.08 -24.74
N LEU A 82 4.56 25.40 -25.88
CA LEU A 82 3.77 25.87 -27.02
C LEU A 82 2.29 26.00 -26.66
N LEU A 83 1.73 25.02 -25.96
CA LEU A 83 0.34 25.06 -25.51
C LEU A 83 0.10 26.20 -24.50
N SER A 84 1.02 26.38 -23.54
CA SER A 84 0.96 27.49 -22.58
C SER A 84 1.04 28.86 -23.28
N MET A 85 1.89 28.98 -24.29
CA MET A 85 2.00 30.19 -25.12
C MET A 85 0.68 30.45 -25.86
N GLY A 86 0.10 29.44 -26.52
CA GLY A 86 -1.14 29.55 -27.25
C GLY A 86 -2.32 29.96 -26.37
N ILE A 87 -2.48 29.31 -25.20
CA ILE A 87 -3.52 29.66 -24.22
C ILE A 87 -3.31 31.09 -23.70
N GLY A 88 -2.07 31.48 -23.41
CA GLY A 88 -1.76 32.83 -22.95
C GLY A 88 -2.11 33.91 -23.97
N LEU A 89 -1.77 33.70 -25.25
CA LEU A 89 -2.12 34.62 -26.33
C LEU A 89 -3.64 34.67 -26.55
N TRP A 90 -4.31 33.53 -26.55
CA TRP A 90 -5.76 33.46 -26.70
C TRP A 90 -6.50 34.19 -25.56
N ALA A 91 -6.09 33.96 -24.31
CA ALA A 91 -6.69 34.61 -23.15
C ALA A 91 -6.48 36.14 -23.17
N THR A 92 -5.26 36.59 -23.49
CA THR A 92 -4.97 38.03 -23.60
C THR A 92 -5.73 38.70 -24.75
N GLN A 93 -5.91 38.02 -25.88
CA GLN A 93 -6.76 38.51 -26.96
C GLN A 93 -8.23 38.63 -26.60
N ILE A 94 -8.80 37.64 -25.89
CA ILE A 94 -10.20 37.72 -25.43
C ILE A 94 -10.37 38.92 -24.50
N VAL A 95 -9.47 39.09 -23.54
CA VAL A 95 -9.53 40.20 -22.59
C VAL A 95 -9.41 41.54 -23.32
N SER A 96 -8.44 41.69 -24.23
CA SER A 96 -8.25 42.96 -24.95
C SER A 96 -9.43 43.30 -25.86
N THR A 97 -10.02 42.30 -26.54
CA THR A 97 -11.19 42.47 -27.41
C THR A 97 -12.45 42.84 -26.61
N LEU A 98 -12.62 42.25 -25.43
CA LEU A 98 -13.73 42.59 -24.53
C LEU A 98 -13.56 43.98 -23.93
N LEU A 99 -12.34 44.36 -23.55
CA LEU A 99 -12.05 45.68 -22.98
C LEU A 99 -12.32 46.81 -23.99
N SER A 100 -12.01 46.59 -25.27
CA SER A 100 -12.24 47.57 -26.34
C SER A 100 -13.70 47.68 -26.77
N SER A 101 -14.44 46.57 -26.75
CA SER A 101 -15.84 46.54 -27.18
C SER A 101 -16.81 46.90 -26.05
N HIS A 102 -16.62 46.33 -24.86
CA HIS A 102 -17.50 46.47 -23.70
C HIS A 102 -16.67 46.50 -22.40
N PRO A 103 -16.27 47.69 -21.92
CA PRO A 103 -15.29 47.82 -20.83
C PRO A 103 -15.63 47.04 -19.56
N TRP A 104 -16.90 47.00 -19.16
CA TRP A 104 -17.36 46.26 -17.98
C TRP A 104 -17.13 44.74 -18.11
N LEU A 105 -17.33 44.17 -19.30
CA LEU A 105 -17.08 42.76 -19.61
C LEU A 105 -15.58 42.43 -19.65
N GLY A 106 -14.75 43.37 -20.09
CA GLY A 106 -13.30 43.20 -20.07
C GLY A 106 -12.72 43.21 -18.66
N TRP A 107 -13.26 44.05 -17.75
CA TRP A 107 -12.87 44.01 -16.32
C TRP A 107 -13.27 42.70 -15.65
N THR A 108 -14.48 42.18 -15.91
CA THR A 108 -14.89 40.88 -15.37
C THR A 108 -14.04 39.74 -15.93
N ALA A 109 -13.76 39.73 -17.24
CA ALA A 109 -12.86 38.75 -17.86
C ALA A 109 -11.43 38.82 -17.29
N SER A 110 -10.91 40.03 -17.04
CA SER A 110 -9.59 40.23 -16.42
C SER A 110 -9.55 39.69 -14.99
N ALA A 111 -10.59 39.97 -14.19
CA ALA A 111 -10.70 39.46 -12.83
C ALA A 111 -10.78 37.92 -12.81
N LEU A 112 -11.59 37.33 -13.69
CA LEU A 112 -11.70 35.87 -13.87
C LEU A 112 -10.35 35.25 -14.29
N LEU A 113 -9.63 35.87 -15.23
CA LEU A 113 -8.32 35.40 -15.67
C LEU A 113 -7.28 35.47 -14.55
N ALA A 114 -7.26 36.56 -13.78
CA ALA A 114 -6.37 36.71 -12.63
C ALA A 114 -6.67 35.67 -11.55
N LEU A 115 -7.95 35.43 -11.25
CA LEU A 115 -8.39 34.41 -10.31
C LEU A 115 -8.00 33.00 -10.77
N ALA A 116 -8.21 32.69 -12.05
CA ALA A 116 -7.81 31.42 -12.64
C ALA A 116 -6.29 31.20 -12.58
N ALA A 117 -5.49 32.24 -12.88
CA ALA A 117 -4.04 32.20 -12.78
C ALA A 117 -3.57 31.97 -11.32
N LEU A 118 -4.18 32.66 -10.36
CA LEU A 118 -3.90 32.47 -8.93
C LEU A 118 -4.24 31.05 -8.48
N ALA A 119 -5.40 30.53 -8.85
CA ALA A 119 -5.82 29.16 -8.54
C ALA A 119 -4.86 28.12 -9.13
N ALA A 120 -4.41 28.33 -10.37
CA ALA A 120 -3.41 27.47 -11.03
C ALA A 120 -2.06 27.49 -10.28
N LEU A 121 -1.58 28.67 -9.85
CA LEU A 121 -0.36 28.81 -9.06
C LEU A 121 -0.46 28.09 -7.71
N ILE A 122 -1.57 28.25 -6.99
CA ILE A 122 -1.82 27.57 -5.72
C ILE A 122 -1.80 26.05 -5.92
N LEU A 123 -2.49 25.56 -6.96
CA LEU A 123 -2.56 24.13 -7.26
C LEU A 123 -1.17 23.55 -7.62
N ALA A 124 -0.40 24.28 -8.44
CA ALA A 124 0.96 23.90 -8.83
C ALA A 124 1.91 23.91 -7.63
N GLY A 125 1.88 24.95 -6.79
CA GLY A 125 2.68 25.03 -5.57
C GLY A 125 2.37 23.89 -4.61
N ARG A 126 1.07 23.56 -4.43
CA ARG A 126 0.63 22.44 -3.61
C ARG A 126 1.20 21.11 -4.11
N GLU A 127 1.27 20.93 -5.43
CA GLU A 127 1.83 19.71 -6.03
C GLU A 127 3.36 19.64 -5.85
N ILE A 128 4.07 20.74 -6.02
CA ILE A 128 5.53 20.79 -5.78
C ILE A 128 5.84 20.39 -4.34
N ILE A 129 5.09 20.93 -3.37
CA ILE A 129 5.22 20.55 -1.96
C ILE A 129 4.93 19.06 -1.76
N ALA A 130 3.91 18.51 -2.43
CA ALA A 130 3.60 17.08 -2.38
C ALA A 130 4.76 16.23 -2.93
N LEU A 131 5.39 16.65 -4.04
CA LEU A 131 6.54 15.97 -4.64
C LEU A 131 7.79 16.03 -3.74
N LEU A 132 8.05 17.18 -3.12
CA LEU A 132 9.15 17.34 -2.16
C LEU A 132 8.94 16.45 -0.93
N ARG A 133 7.71 16.36 -0.43
CA ARG A 133 7.36 15.45 0.68
C ARG A 133 7.60 13.98 0.32
N GLN A 134 7.29 13.57 -0.90
CA GLN A 134 7.53 12.19 -1.36
C GLN A 134 9.02 11.82 -1.33
N ARG A 135 9.92 12.75 -1.65
CA ARG A 135 11.37 12.52 -1.55
C ARG A 135 11.82 12.26 -0.11
N ARG A 136 11.20 12.94 0.86
CA ARG A 136 11.49 12.76 2.29
C ARG A 136 11.15 11.35 2.77
N ILE A 137 9.99 10.82 2.38
CA ILE A 137 9.57 9.45 2.70
C ILE A 137 10.52 8.43 2.06
N GLY A 138 10.91 8.66 0.80
CA GLY A 138 11.89 7.82 0.12
C GLY A 138 13.25 7.77 0.85
N ARG A 139 13.68 8.91 1.41
CA ARG A 139 14.92 9.00 2.20
C ARG A 139 14.85 8.15 3.48
N ILE A 140 13.75 8.25 4.23
CA ILE A 140 13.52 7.46 5.45
C ILE A 140 13.57 5.96 5.14
N HIS A 141 12.93 5.52 4.06
CA HIS A 141 12.95 4.12 3.66
C HIS A 141 14.34 3.63 3.23
N SER A 142 15.14 4.48 2.54
CA SER A 142 16.54 4.13 2.25
C SER A 142 17.43 4.12 3.50
N GLU A 143 17.20 5.04 4.44
CA GLU A 143 17.93 5.11 5.72
C GLU A 143 17.61 3.88 6.59
N ALA A 144 16.35 3.44 6.63
CA ALA A 144 15.93 2.21 7.32
C ALA A 144 16.62 0.96 6.76
N LYS A 145 16.68 0.84 5.43
CA LYS A 145 17.39 -0.27 4.78
C LYS A 145 18.90 -0.24 5.06
N ALA A 146 19.50 0.95 5.03
CA ALA A 146 20.90 1.10 5.37
C ALA A 146 21.17 0.77 6.84
N ALA A 147 20.27 1.14 7.76
CA ALA A 147 20.37 0.80 9.18
C ALA A 147 20.37 -0.71 9.43
N LEU A 148 19.51 -1.47 8.73
CA LEU A 148 19.47 -2.93 8.81
C LEU A 148 20.69 -3.61 8.16
N LEU A 149 21.14 -3.10 7.01
CA LEU A 149 22.29 -3.68 6.30
C LEU A 149 23.62 -3.45 7.03
N GLU A 150 23.76 -2.31 7.70
CA GLU A 150 24.97 -1.92 8.43
C GLU A 150 24.88 -2.21 9.94
N ASP A 151 23.76 -2.77 10.40
CA ASP A 151 23.45 -3.01 11.82
C ASP A 151 23.77 -1.81 12.73
N ASN A 152 23.35 -0.62 12.29
CA ASN A 152 23.74 0.64 12.93
C ASN A 152 22.58 1.18 13.81
N PRO A 153 22.73 1.16 15.14
CA PRO A 153 21.66 1.55 16.07
C PRO A 153 21.36 3.06 16.05
N ASP A 154 22.34 3.90 15.71
CA ASP A 154 22.13 5.34 15.62
C ASP A 154 21.33 5.71 14.37
N LYS A 155 21.53 4.99 13.26
CA LYS A 155 20.67 5.14 12.06
C LYS A 155 19.25 4.66 12.36
N ALA A 156 19.08 3.57 13.11
CA ALA A 156 17.76 3.09 13.52
C ALA A 156 17.01 4.12 14.40
N ARG A 157 17.72 4.77 15.35
CA ARG A 157 17.16 5.89 16.15
C ARG A 157 16.72 7.07 15.30
N GLN A 158 17.53 7.46 14.31
CA GLN A 158 17.18 8.55 13.39
C GLN A 158 15.91 8.20 12.59
N VAL A 159 15.80 6.97 12.09
CA VAL A 159 14.62 6.49 11.36
C VAL A 159 13.38 6.50 12.26
N GLN A 160 13.48 5.98 13.49
CA GLN A 160 12.40 6.01 14.48
C GLN A 160 11.94 7.45 14.75
N SER A 161 12.86 8.36 15.07
CA SER A 161 12.53 9.77 15.33
C SER A 161 11.86 10.46 14.14
N ALA A 162 12.31 10.14 12.92
CA ALA A 162 11.73 10.65 11.69
C ALA A 162 10.31 10.12 11.47
N LEU A 163 10.05 8.85 11.80
CA LEU A 163 8.73 8.24 11.75
C LEU A 163 7.80 8.81 12.82
N THR A 164 8.27 8.94 14.06
CA THR A 164 7.50 9.54 15.16
C THR A 164 7.11 10.97 14.84
N ARG A 165 8.02 11.77 14.24
CA ARG A 165 7.70 13.13 13.78
C ARG A 165 6.76 13.15 12.59
N LEU A 166 6.84 12.17 11.68
CA LEU A 166 5.97 12.09 10.50
C LEU A 166 4.52 11.75 10.88
N TYR A 167 4.34 10.87 11.87
CA TYR A 167 3.03 10.41 12.34
C TYR A 167 2.53 11.15 13.59
N GLY A 168 3.34 12.02 14.20
CA GLY A 168 3.03 12.70 15.46
C GLY A 168 1.82 13.62 15.44
N GLU A 169 1.42 14.15 14.28
CA GLU A 169 0.22 14.98 14.14
C GLU A 169 -1.06 14.15 13.94
N ARG A 170 -0.96 12.81 13.93
CA ARG A 170 -2.07 11.93 13.57
C ARG A 170 -2.61 11.21 14.81
N GLU A 171 -3.87 11.49 15.15
CA GLU A 171 -4.56 10.89 16.30
C GLU A 171 -4.60 9.36 16.25
N ASP A 172 -4.80 8.76 15.06
CA ASP A 172 -4.82 7.30 14.90
C ASP A 172 -3.50 6.61 15.30
N ALA A 173 -2.37 7.33 15.22
CA ALA A 173 -1.04 6.80 15.52
C ALA A 173 -0.62 7.06 16.97
N ALA A 174 -1.36 7.87 17.72
CA ALA A 174 -0.99 8.31 19.06
C ALA A 174 -0.67 7.15 20.01
N TRP A 175 -1.47 6.09 19.98
CA TRP A 175 -1.25 4.92 20.85
C TRP A 175 0.02 4.13 20.49
N GLY A 176 0.31 3.97 19.19
CA GLY A 176 1.55 3.33 18.73
C GLY A 176 2.78 4.17 19.08
N LEU A 177 2.68 5.49 18.99
CA LEU A 177 3.77 6.43 19.33
C LEU A 177 4.09 6.41 20.83
N VAL A 178 3.08 6.32 21.70
CA VAL A 178 3.28 6.21 23.16
C VAL A 178 4.05 4.93 23.51
N ARG A 179 3.65 3.77 22.97
CA ARG A 179 4.35 2.48 23.22
C ARG A 179 5.78 2.47 22.72
N ILE A 180 6.05 3.15 21.60
CA ILE A 180 7.41 3.32 21.08
C ILE A 180 8.25 4.17 22.04
N GLY A 181 7.67 5.21 22.62
CA GLY A 181 8.34 6.04 23.62
C GLY A 181 8.66 5.30 24.92
N GLU A 182 7.79 4.38 25.35
CA GLU A 182 8.00 3.55 26.55
C GLU A 182 9.22 2.62 26.43
N HIS A 183 9.53 2.14 25.22
CA HIS A 183 10.62 1.17 24.98
C HIS A 183 11.87 1.80 24.33
N ASP A 184 11.94 3.13 24.25
CA ASP A 184 13.04 3.83 23.55
C ASP A 184 14.40 3.64 24.25
N GLY A 185 14.39 3.43 25.56
CA GLY A 185 15.61 3.18 26.36
C GLY A 185 16.09 1.74 26.36
N ASP A 186 15.20 0.77 26.12
CA ASP A 186 15.46 -0.65 26.40
C ASP A 186 16.02 -1.42 25.20
N ILE A 187 15.87 -0.88 23.99
CA ILE A 187 16.28 -1.55 22.75
C ILE A 187 17.55 -0.91 22.20
N LEU A 188 18.66 -1.64 22.29
CA LEU A 188 19.95 -1.24 21.72
C LEU A 188 20.14 -1.73 20.28
N ASP A 189 19.52 -2.85 19.92
CA ASP A 189 19.65 -3.48 18.62
C ASP A 189 18.87 -2.73 17.52
N ALA A 190 19.47 -2.59 16.34
CA ALA A 190 18.89 -1.85 15.22
C ALA A 190 17.66 -2.57 14.63
N GLU A 191 17.74 -3.90 14.51
CA GLU A 191 16.67 -4.74 13.99
C GLU A 191 15.47 -4.77 14.93
N ALA A 192 15.67 -5.07 16.21
CA ALA A 192 14.62 -5.08 17.22
C ALA A 192 13.91 -3.73 17.33
N ARG A 193 14.65 -2.62 17.21
CA ARG A 193 14.08 -1.26 17.28
C ARG A 193 13.16 -0.99 16.10
N LEU A 194 13.59 -1.34 14.90
CA LEU A 194 12.80 -1.11 13.69
C LEU A 194 11.58 -2.06 13.63
N HIS A 195 11.72 -3.30 14.09
CA HIS A 195 10.60 -4.25 14.23
C HIS A 195 9.54 -3.76 15.21
N LEU A 196 9.92 -3.18 16.34
CA LEU A 196 8.97 -2.57 17.27
C LEU A 196 8.19 -1.44 16.59
N VAL A 197 8.91 -0.54 15.89
CA VAL A 197 8.30 0.59 15.18
C VAL A 197 7.31 0.12 14.11
N GLU A 198 7.69 -0.89 13.31
CA GLU A 198 6.82 -1.50 12.31
C GLU A 198 5.58 -2.12 12.96
N ARG A 199 5.77 -2.92 14.02
CA ARG A 199 4.67 -3.59 14.69
C ARG A 199 3.67 -2.60 15.25
N GLU A 200 4.14 -1.53 15.91
CA GLU A 200 3.23 -0.61 16.60
C GLU A 200 2.65 0.49 15.72
N LEU A 201 3.32 0.91 14.65
CA LEU A 201 2.80 1.94 13.73
C LEU A 201 2.20 1.36 12.45
N MET A 202 2.79 0.34 11.85
CA MET A 202 2.35 -0.15 10.52
C MET A 202 1.24 -1.18 10.61
N THR A 203 1.29 -2.13 11.56
CA THR A 203 0.25 -3.16 11.73
C THR A 203 -1.20 -2.62 11.77
N PRO A 204 -1.53 -1.56 12.54
CA PRO A 204 -2.90 -1.03 12.54
C PRO A 204 -3.29 -0.39 11.20
N LEU A 205 -2.35 0.24 10.49
CA LEU A 205 -2.57 0.79 9.15
C LEU A 205 -2.82 -0.33 8.13
N ASP A 206 -2.04 -1.41 8.18
CA ASP A 206 -2.17 -2.55 7.29
C ASP A 206 -3.53 -3.23 7.43
N ARG A 207 -4.04 -3.34 8.66
CA ARG A 207 -5.40 -3.86 8.91
C ARG A 207 -6.47 -3.00 8.25
N GLN A 208 -6.38 -1.67 8.41
CA GLN A 208 -7.31 -0.75 7.76
C GLN A 208 -7.22 -0.81 6.23
N ALA A 209 -6.01 -0.92 5.68
CA ALA A 209 -5.80 -1.09 4.25
C ALA A 209 -6.46 -2.37 3.73
N ARG A 210 -6.30 -3.50 4.44
CA ARG A 210 -6.97 -4.76 4.11
C ARG A 210 -8.50 -4.64 4.11
N THR A 211 -9.07 -3.94 5.09
CA THR A 211 -10.52 -3.68 5.12
C THR A 211 -10.99 -2.83 3.92
N LEU A 212 -10.22 -1.82 3.52
CA LEU A 212 -10.51 -1.01 2.33
C LEU A 212 -10.45 -1.85 1.04
N VAL A 213 -9.45 -2.72 0.91
CA VAL A 213 -9.33 -3.63 -0.24
C VAL A 213 -10.50 -4.60 -0.27
N ALA A 214 -10.81 -5.28 0.85
CA ALA A 214 -11.90 -6.25 0.93
C ALA A 214 -13.27 -5.61 0.61
N SER A 215 -13.54 -4.43 1.18
CA SER A 215 -14.79 -3.71 0.91
C SER A 215 -14.90 -3.22 -0.54
N THR A 216 -13.79 -2.84 -1.17
CA THR A 216 -13.76 -2.47 -2.59
C THR A 216 -13.94 -3.70 -3.48
N ALA A 217 -13.26 -4.80 -3.19
CA ALA A 217 -13.40 -6.06 -3.91
C ALA A 217 -14.85 -6.57 -3.87
N LYS A 218 -15.53 -6.48 -2.72
CA LYS A 218 -16.96 -6.82 -2.60
C LYS A 218 -17.84 -5.96 -3.51
N ARG A 219 -17.57 -4.65 -3.60
CA ARG A 219 -18.32 -3.73 -4.49
C ARG A 219 -18.07 -4.04 -5.97
N ILE A 220 -16.83 -4.37 -6.32
CA ILE A 220 -16.46 -4.78 -7.69
C ILE A 220 -17.19 -6.08 -8.04
N SER A 221 -17.16 -7.10 -7.17
CA SER A 221 -17.84 -8.39 -7.39
C SER A 221 -19.35 -8.23 -7.62
N ILE A 222 -20.02 -7.41 -6.82
CA ILE A 222 -21.46 -7.12 -7.02
C ILE A 222 -21.70 -6.45 -8.37
N LEU A 223 -20.84 -5.50 -8.75
CA LEU A 223 -21.02 -4.77 -10.00
C LEU A 223 -20.82 -5.67 -11.22
N THR A 224 -19.79 -6.51 -11.21
CA THR A 224 -19.53 -7.45 -12.29
C THR A 224 -20.64 -8.49 -12.41
N ALA A 225 -21.27 -8.91 -11.30
CA ALA A 225 -22.39 -9.84 -11.33
C ALA A 225 -23.69 -9.24 -11.91
N ILE A 226 -23.85 -7.91 -11.85
CA ILE A 226 -25.08 -7.22 -12.24
C ILE A 226 -24.91 -6.48 -13.58
N SER A 227 -23.69 -6.22 -14.04
CA SER A 227 -23.43 -5.33 -15.17
C SER A 227 -23.77 -5.98 -16.53
N PRO A 228 -24.71 -5.41 -17.31
CA PRO A 228 -25.02 -5.88 -18.66
C PRO A 228 -24.06 -5.36 -19.74
N SER A 229 -23.18 -4.40 -19.42
CA SER A 229 -22.28 -3.76 -20.39
C SER A 229 -20.82 -3.88 -19.96
N ALA A 230 -20.00 -4.52 -20.82
CA ALA A 230 -18.57 -4.71 -20.58
C ALA A 230 -17.80 -3.38 -20.48
N ILE A 231 -18.13 -2.39 -21.31
CA ILE A 231 -17.47 -1.08 -21.29
C ILE A 231 -17.77 -0.35 -19.98
N VAL A 232 -19.03 -0.41 -19.54
CA VAL A 232 -19.47 0.25 -18.31
C VAL A 232 -18.84 -0.44 -17.09
N ASP A 233 -18.80 -1.77 -17.06
CA ASP A 233 -18.15 -2.53 -15.97
C ASP A 233 -16.66 -2.14 -15.85
N ILE A 234 -15.91 -2.21 -16.95
CA ILE A 234 -14.49 -1.82 -17.01
C ILE A 234 -14.28 -0.39 -16.48
N ALA A 235 -15.12 0.56 -16.90
CA ALA A 235 -15.03 1.94 -16.46
C ALA A 235 -15.29 2.10 -14.95
N PHE A 236 -16.31 1.41 -14.42
CA PHE A 236 -16.59 1.44 -12.99
C PHE A 236 -15.49 0.75 -12.18
N VAL A 237 -15.03 -0.43 -12.58
CA VAL A 237 -13.94 -1.14 -11.91
C VAL A 237 -12.68 -0.27 -11.88
N ALA A 238 -12.35 0.42 -12.98
CA ALA A 238 -11.27 1.38 -13.00
C ALA A 238 -11.50 2.54 -12.01
N ALA A 239 -12.71 3.11 -11.96
CA ALA A 239 -13.05 4.18 -11.03
C ALA A 239 -12.97 3.74 -9.55
N LEU A 240 -13.43 2.53 -9.22
CA LEU A 240 -13.32 1.96 -7.87
C LEU A 240 -11.85 1.73 -7.49
N ASN A 241 -11.03 1.21 -8.40
CA ASN A 241 -9.60 1.04 -8.17
C ASN A 241 -8.87 2.37 -7.94
N LEU A 242 -9.20 3.40 -8.71
CA LEU A 242 -8.66 4.75 -8.51
C LEU A 242 -9.05 5.33 -7.14
N ARG A 243 -10.29 5.12 -6.71
CA ARG A 243 -10.75 5.54 -5.37
C ARG A 243 -10.06 4.77 -4.26
N LEU A 244 -9.95 3.44 -4.38
CA LEU A 244 -9.23 2.59 -3.41
C LEU A 244 -7.79 3.04 -3.26
N LEU A 245 -7.10 3.26 -4.37
CA LEU A 245 -5.70 3.65 -4.36
C LEU A 245 -5.50 5.05 -3.77
N ARG A 246 -6.46 5.96 -3.98
CA ARG A 246 -6.49 7.25 -3.27
C ARG A 246 -6.65 7.07 -1.77
N SER A 247 -7.56 6.22 -1.33
CA SER A 247 -7.81 5.93 0.08
C SER A 247 -6.59 5.28 0.77
N ILE A 248 -5.95 4.30 0.12
CA ILE A 248 -4.71 3.67 0.61
C ILE A 248 -3.60 4.70 0.69
N SER A 249 -3.41 5.52 -0.35
CA SER A 249 -2.39 6.57 -0.32
C SER A 249 -2.61 7.51 0.87
N THR A 250 -3.85 7.96 1.10
CA THR A 250 -4.18 8.84 2.24
C THR A 250 -3.97 8.15 3.58
N LEU A 251 -4.26 6.86 3.69
CA LEU A 251 -4.08 6.07 4.90
C LEU A 251 -2.60 5.97 5.33
N TYR A 252 -1.68 5.84 4.37
CA TYR A 252 -0.24 5.85 4.63
C TYR A 252 0.38 7.26 4.60
N GLY A 253 -0.43 8.33 4.64
CA GLY A 253 0.05 9.71 4.70
C GLY A 253 0.49 10.31 3.34
N GLY A 254 0.27 9.60 2.24
CA GLY A 254 0.33 10.14 0.89
C GLY A 254 -0.95 10.89 0.56
N ARG A 255 -0.87 12.20 0.29
CA ARG A 255 -1.97 12.89 -0.38
C ARG A 255 -1.66 12.77 -1.86
N PRO A 256 -2.33 11.88 -2.62
CA PRO A 256 -1.99 11.71 -4.03
C PRO A 256 -2.36 13.02 -4.73
N GLY A 257 -1.34 13.69 -5.24
CA GLY A 257 -1.46 14.89 -6.04
C GLY A 257 -2.09 14.58 -7.41
N ALA A 258 -2.35 15.62 -8.20
CA ALA A 258 -2.99 15.45 -9.51
C ALA A 258 -2.12 14.58 -10.44
N PHE A 259 -0.80 14.72 -10.40
CA PHE A 259 0.13 13.90 -11.17
C PHE A 259 0.24 12.47 -10.63
N GLY A 260 0.08 12.30 -9.31
CA GLY A 260 -0.04 11.00 -8.68
C GLY A 260 -1.22 10.23 -9.26
N LEU A 261 -2.43 10.81 -9.23
CA LEU A 261 -3.62 10.19 -9.81
C LEU A 261 -3.44 9.90 -11.30
N LEU A 262 -2.86 10.82 -12.08
CA LEU A 262 -2.67 10.60 -13.52
C LEU A 262 -1.72 9.43 -13.81
N ARG A 263 -0.61 9.34 -13.06
CA ARG A 263 0.35 8.23 -13.17
C ARG A 263 -0.29 6.91 -12.78
N LEU A 264 -1.09 6.91 -11.72
CA LEU A 264 -1.82 5.77 -11.21
C LEU A 264 -2.88 5.30 -12.22
N ALA A 265 -3.68 6.22 -12.75
CA ALA A 265 -4.66 5.95 -13.81
C ALA A 265 -4.01 5.35 -15.04
N ARG A 266 -2.89 5.91 -15.52
CA ARG A 266 -2.12 5.33 -16.62
C ARG A 266 -1.68 3.90 -16.32
N MET A 267 -1.21 3.63 -15.11
CA MET A 267 -0.77 2.28 -14.70
C MET A 267 -1.92 1.29 -14.71
N VAL A 268 -3.05 1.63 -14.09
CA VAL A 268 -4.26 0.80 -14.08
C VAL A 268 -4.76 0.55 -15.50
N LEU A 269 -4.86 1.58 -16.33
CA LEU A 269 -5.27 1.44 -17.74
C LEU A 269 -4.29 0.56 -18.53
N THR A 270 -2.98 0.70 -18.30
CA THR A 270 -1.98 -0.16 -18.97
C THR A 270 -2.18 -1.61 -18.57
N HIS A 271 -2.38 -1.91 -17.29
CA HIS A 271 -2.64 -3.27 -16.83
C HIS A 271 -3.98 -3.81 -17.31
N LEU A 272 -5.02 -2.97 -17.38
CA LEU A 272 -6.33 -3.38 -17.84
C LEU A 272 -6.35 -3.67 -19.34
N VAL A 273 -5.64 -2.87 -20.15
CA VAL A 273 -5.44 -3.15 -21.58
C VAL A 273 -4.55 -4.37 -21.77
N LEU A 274 -3.50 -4.53 -20.97
CA LEU A 274 -2.62 -5.69 -21.05
C LEU A 274 -3.35 -6.97 -20.67
N THR A 275 -4.15 -6.96 -19.59
CA THR A 275 -4.89 -8.13 -19.10
C THR A 275 -6.21 -8.38 -19.85
N GLY A 276 -6.87 -7.33 -20.33
CA GLY A 276 -8.10 -7.43 -21.13
C GLY A 276 -7.84 -7.67 -22.61
N GLY A 277 -6.71 -7.19 -23.15
CA GLY A 277 -6.33 -7.39 -24.56
C GLY A 277 -5.97 -8.84 -24.90
N ILE A 278 -5.45 -9.61 -23.94
CA ILE A 278 -5.23 -11.06 -24.11
C ILE A 278 -6.53 -11.85 -24.19
N ALA A 279 -7.64 -11.35 -23.64
CA ALA A 279 -8.93 -12.04 -23.65
C ALA A 279 -9.74 -11.84 -24.95
N LEU A 280 -9.31 -10.92 -25.83
CA LEU A 280 -9.95 -10.66 -27.14
C LEU A 280 -9.14 -11.22 -28.32
N GLY A 281 -8.00 -11.86 -28.04
CA GLY A 281 -7.05 -12.38 -29.03
C GLY A 281 -7.06 -13.89 -29.23
N GLU A 282 -7.89 -14.64 -28.49
CA GLU A 282 -8.26 -16.04 -28.74
C GLU A 282 -9.73 -16.13 -29.15
#